data_AF-A0A8S9UPQ4-F1
#
_entry.id   AF-A0A8S9UPQ4-F1
#
_cell.length_a   1.000
_cell.length_b   1.000
_cell.length_c   1.000
_cell.angle_alpha   90.00
_cell.angle_beta   90.00
_cell.angle_gamma   90.00
#
_symmetry.space_group_name_H-M   'P 1'
#
loop_
_entity.id
_entity.type
_entity.pdbx_description
1 polymer ?
#
loop_
_entity_poly.entity_id
_entity_poly.type
_entity_poly.pdbx_seq_one_letter_code
_entity_poly.pdbx_strand_id
1 'polypeptide(L)'
;MPLGVTNSMNWCEDSGELKCHQNLQKFILPYNLETSQQRGWEAFNFKQHQCDREVFDGIEDSENTVALKYRVPRTLECGTTVSVVQRRVARLFVEQDQVVCIWKTHTEGEGVFRGMHSNQTGWSCLRPMPDGAGTVGEVCIRQIPVLFNASPSSANAFYRFLQAIVDEDKYEMMTAIHNGPPEQRGAV
;
A
#
# COMPACT_ATOMS: atom_id res chain seq x y z
N MET A 1 17.66 1.51 -8.19
CA MET A 1 17.48 1.65 -6.72
C MET A 1 18.37 0.64 -5.99
N PRO A 2 19.01 0.97 -4.84
CA PRO A 2 19.72 0.00 -4.01
C PRO A 2 18.75 -0.98 -3.33
N LEU A 3 19.22 -2.17 -2.94
CA LEU A 3 18.42 -3.11 -2.14
C LEU A 3 18.04 -2.50 -0.79
N GLY A 4 16.85 -2.84 -0.30
CA GLY A 4 16.32 -2.33 0.96
C GLY A 4 15.27 -1.24 0.75
N VAL A 5 15.16 -0.36 1.74
CA VAL A 5 14.13 0.68 1.82
C VAL A 5 14.81 2.03 1.95
N THR A 6 14.31 3.03 1.24
CA THR A 6 14.73 4.42 1.35
C THR A 6 13.48 5.29 1.50
N ASN A 7 13.42 6.03 2.60
CA ASN A 7 12.37 7.02 2.83
C ASN A 7 12.94 8.42 2.64
N SER A 8 12.21 9.28 1.94
CA SER A 8 12.54 10.70 1.80
C SER A 8 11.31 11.58 2.02
N MET A 9 11.54 12.78 2.52
CA MET A 9 10.53 13.82 2.63
C MET A 9 10.89 14.92 1.63
N ASN A 10 9.99 15.18 0.69
CA ASN A 10 10.13 16.24 -0.28
C ASN A 10 9.32 17.43 0.19
N TRP A 11 9.96 18.60 0.28
CA TRP A 11 9.37 19.85 0.74
C TRP A 11 9.16 20.81 -0.44
N CYS A 12 8.19 21.69 -0.33
CA CYS A 12 8.05 22.81 -1.26
C CYS A 12 9.10 23.86 -0.92
N GLU A 13 9.95 24.24 -1.88
CA GLU A 13 11.01 25.23 -1.65
C GLU A 13 10.45 26.62 -1.31
N ASP A 14 9.30 26.98 -1.88
CA ASP A 14 8.69 28.30 -1.71
C ASP A 14 7.87 28.44 -0.42
N SER A 15 7.11 27.40 -0.04
CA SER A 15 6.21 27.45 1.13
C SER A 15 6.78 26.77 2.38
N GLY A 16 7.84 25.96 2.24
CA GLY A 16 8.36 25.11 3.32
C GLY A 16 7.41 23.98 3.74
N GLU A 17 6.24 23.85 3.10
CA GLU A 17 5.27 22.81 3.40
C GLU A 17 5.71 21.46 2.85
N LEU A 18 5.32 20.38 3.54
CA LEU A 18 5.61 19.03 3.07
C LEU A 18 4.85 18.78 1.77
N LYS A 19 5.59 18.51 0.69
CA LYS A 19 5.02 18.17 -0.62
C LYS A 19 4.67 16.69 -0.69
N CYS A 20 5.54 15.81 -0.20
CA CYS A 20 5.35 14.37 -0.32
C CYS A 20 6.29 13.57 0.60
N HIS A 21 5.77 12.54 1.27
CA HIS A 21 6.57 11.41 1.74
C HIS A 21 6.78 10.41 0.61
N GLN A 22 8.02 9.99 0.37
CA GLN A 22 8.34 8.99 -0.63
C GLN A 22 8.98 7.77 0.03
N ASN A 23 8.45 6.59 -0.29
CA ASN A 23 9.00 5.31 0.10
C ASN A 23 9.44 4.56 -1.15
N LEU A 24 10.73 4.27 -1.23
CA LEU A 24 11.35 3.51 -2.30
C LEU A 24 11.81 2.18 -1.73
N GLN A 25 11.46 1.08 -2.37
CA GLN A 25 11.88 -0.25 -1.92
C GLN A 25 12.36 -1.09 -3.09
N LYS A 26 13.45 -1.82 -2.86
CA LYS A 26 13.90 -2.89 -3.75
C LYS A 26 14.15 -4.16 -2.96
N PHE A 27 13.63 -5.27 -3.42
CA PHE A 27 13.72 -6.57 -2.77
C PHE A 27 13.90 -7.69 -3.79
N ILE A 28 14.27 -8.87 -3.29
CA ILE A 28 14.39 -10.09 -4.09
C ILE A 28 13.44 -11.12 -3.49
N LEU A 29 12.70 -11.80 -4.35
CA LEU A 29 11.87 -12.94 -4.00
C LEU A 29 12.55 -14.21 -4.53
N PRO A 30 12.59 -15.30 -3.74
CA PRO A 30 13.18 -16.56 -4.15
C PRO A 30 12.25 -17.39 -5.06
N TYR A 31 11.36 -16.72 -5.80
CA TYR A 31 10.35 -17.34 -6.65
C TYR A 31 10.46 -16.83 -8.07
N ASN A 32 9.99 -17.62 -9.05
CA ASN A 32 9.88 -17.16 -10.44
C ASN A 32 8.87 -16.01 -10.58
N LEU A 33 8.86 -15.35 -11.74
CA LEU A 33 8.03 -14.16 -11.97
C LEU A 33 6.54 -14.47 -11.80
N GLU A 34 6.06 -15.58 -12.36
CA GLU A 34 4.65 -16.00 -12.29
C GLU A 34 4.18 -16.19 -10.84
N THR A 35 4.93 -16.95 -10.04
CA THR A 35 4.60 -17.19 -8.62
C THR A 35 4.64 -15.88 -7.84
N SER A 36 5.64 -15.03 -8.10
CA SER A 36 5.79 -13.72 -7.45
C SER A 36 4.62 -12.79 -7.80
N GLN A 37 4.19 -12.79 -9.05
CA GLN A 37 3.04 -12.04 -9.55
C GLN A 37 1.75 -12.52 -8.91
N GLN A 38 1.44 -13.81 -8.96
CA GLN A 38 0.21 -14.36 -8.41
C GLN A 38 0.08 -14.05 -6.92
N ARG A 39 1.12 -14.32 -6.13
CA ARG A 39 1.11 -14.07 -4.69
C ARG A 39 1.09 -12.58 -4.36
N GLY A 40 1.82 -11.77 -5.13
CA GLY A 40 1.84 -10.32 -4.99
C GLY A 40 0.48 -9.70 -5.29
N TRP A 41 -0.19 -10.17 -6.34
CA TRP A 41 -1.52 -9.71 -6.72
C TRP A 41 -2.58 -10.09 -5.69
N GLU A 42 -2.55 -11.33 -5.20
CA GLU A 42 -3.47 -11.78 -4.15
C GLU A 42 -3.36 -10.93 -2.88
N ALA A 43 -2.16 -10.44 -2.55
CA ALA A 43 -1.94 -9.57 -1.39
C ALA A 43 -2.57 -8.17 -1.54
N PHE A 44 -2.86 -7.70 -2.78
CA PHE A 44 -3.60 -6.45 -3.00
C PHE A 44 -5.08 -6.54 -2.58
N ASN A 45 -5.56 -7.70 -2.16
CA ASN A 45 -6.85 -7.83 -1.49
C ASN A 45 -6.82 -7.32 -0.04
N PHE A 46 -5.65 -7.07 0.58
CA PHE A 46 -5.54 -6.55 1.95
C PHE A 46 -6.51 -7.22 2.94
N LYS A 47 -6.46 -8.56 3.04
CA LYS A 47 -7.43 -9.35 3.82
C LYS A 47 -7.42 -9.04 5.33
N GLN A 48 -6.39 -8.38 5.83
CA GLN A 48 -6.33 -7.87 7.20
C GLN A 48 -7.33 -6.72 7.46
N HIS A 49 -7.74 -5.97 6.43
CA HIS A 49 -8.64 -4.82 6.59
C HIS A 49 -10.09 -5.22 6.32
N GLN A 50 -10.83 -5.52 7.40
CA GLN A 50 -12.22 -6.01 7.32
C GLN A 50 -13.28 -5.06 7.88
N CYS A 51 -12.90 -4.04 8.65
CA CYS A 51 -13.85 -3.08 9.21
C CYS A 51 -14.44 -2.20 8.09
N ASP A 52 -15.77 -2.18 7.99
CA ASP A 52 -16.54 -1.49 6.93
C ASP A 52 -15.98 -1.70 5.53
N ARG A 53 -15.57 -2.94 5.26
CA ARG A 53 -14.99 -3.34 3.99
C ARG A 53 -16.07 -3.43 2.91
N GLU A 54 -15.83 -2.75 1.80
CA GLU A 54 -16.60 -2.82 0.57
C GLU A 54 -15.64 -3.13 -0.58
N VAL A 55 -16.01 -4.11 -1.42
CA VAL A 55 -15.31 -4.44 -2.67
C VAL A 55 -16.18 -3.94 -3.81
N PHE A 56 -15.59 -3.20 -4.75
CA PHE A 56 -16.33 -2.67 -5.90
C PHE A 56 -16.15 -3.60 -7.09
N ASP A 57 -17.22 -4.30 -7.46
CA ASP A 57 -17.28 -5.17 -8.63
C ASP A 57 -17.75 -4.43 -9.89
N GLY A 58 -17.71 -5.10 -11.05
CA GLY A 58 -18.20 -4.55 -12.31
C GLY A 58 -17.26 -3.53 -12.97
N ILE A 59 -16.00 -3.51 -12.56
CA ILE A 59 -14.95 -2.68 -13.15
C ILE A 59 -14.42 -3.39 -14.41
N GLU A 60 -14.11 -2.60 -15.44
CA GLU A 60 -13.43 -3.12 -16.62
C GLU A 60 -12.12 -3.82 -16.21
N ASP A 61 -11.87 -5.01 -16.77
CA ASP A 61 -10.66 -5.81 -16.47
C ASP A 61 -10.56 -6.17 -14.96
N SER A 62 -11.65 -6.72 -14.42
CA SER A 62 -11.79 -7.09 -13.00
C SER A 62 -10.81 -8.17 -12.53
N GLU A 63 -10.25 -8.97 -13.44
CA GLU A 63 -9.21 -9.95 -13.11
C GLU A 63 -7.89 -9.26 -12.70
N ASN A 64 -7.61 -8.10 -13.31
CA ASN A 64 -6.40 -7.32 -13.10
C ASN A 64 -6.65 -5.99 -12.37
N THR A 65 -7.88 -5.73 -11.90
CA THR A 65 -8.23 -4.49 -11.22
C THR A 65 -8.94 -4.78 -9.90
N VAL A 66 -8.43 -4.21 -8.82
CA VAL A 66 -9.02 -4.27 -7.48
C VAL A 66 -9.40 -2.87 -7.03
N ALA A 67 -10.64 -2.70 -6.57
CA ALA A 67 -11.09 -1.49 -5.91
C ALA A 67 -11.77 -1.82 -4.58
N LEU A 68 -11.29 -1.17 -3.52
CA LEU A 68 -11.67 -1.47 -2.14
C LEU A 68 -11.95 -0.17 -1.39
N LYS A 69 -12.88 -0.24 -0.45
CA LYS A 69 -13.04 0.73 0.64
C LYS A 69 -13.02 -0.04 1.96
N TYR A 70 -12.35 0.49 2.96
CA TYR A 70 -12.36 -0.07 4.31
C TYR A 70 -11.99 1.00 5.34
N ARG A 71 -12.35 0.78 6.59
CA ARG A 71 -11.95 1.59 7.73
C ARG A 71 -10.78 0.94 8.46
N VAL A 72 -9.81 1.75 8.85
CA VAL A 72 -8.69 1.33 9.70
C VAL A 72 -8.88 2.00 11.07
N PRO A 73 -9.40 1.29 12.08
CA PRO A 73 -9.43 1.79 13.45
C PRO A 73 -8.07 1.57 14.14
N ARG A 74 -7.66 2.50 15.00
CA ARG A 74 -6.54 2.32 15.94
C ARG A 74 -6.85 2.93 17.28
N THR A 75 -6.28 2.34 18.33
CA THR A 75 -6.28 2.92 19.66
C THR A 75 -4.93 3.59 19.90
N LEU A 76 -4.94 4.90 20.15
CA LEU A 76 -3.75 5.67 20.51
C LEU A 76 -3.27 5.29 21.91
N GLU A 77 -2.03 5.62 22.25
CA GLU A 77 -1.42 5.37 23.57
C GLU A 77 -2.22 5.98 24.73
N CYS A 78 -2.92 7.09 24.48
CA CYS A 78 -3.83 7.73 25.44
C CYS A 78 -5.17 6.98 25.64
N GLY A 79 -5.35 5.82 25.01
CA GLY A 79 -6.59 5.04 25.03
C GLY A 79 -7.69 5.56 24.10
N THR A 80 -7.47 6.67 23.39
CA THR A 80 -8.46 7.21 22.44
C THR A 80 -8.49 6.38 21.16
N THR A 81 -9.66 5.89 20.77
CA THR A 81 -9.86 5.24 19.47
C THR A 81 -10.03 6.31 18.39
N VAL A 82 -9.27 6.15 17.31
CA VAL A 82 -9.30 7.00 16.11
C VAL A 82 -9.40 6.10 14.88
N SER A 83 -9.83 6.66 13.75
CA SER A 83 -9.94 5.90 12.51
C SER A 83 -9.71 6.76 11.28
N VAL A 84 -9.41 6.08 10.19
CA VAL A 84 -9.41 6.64 8.84
C VAL A 84 -10.18 5.71 7.91
N VAL A 85 -10.76 6.27 6.86
CA VAL A 85 -11.36 5.51 5.76
C VAL A 85 -10.40 5.51 4.58
N GLN A 86 -10.02 4.34 4.09
CA GLN A 86 -9.22 4.19 2.88
C GLN A 86 -10.09 3.77 1.71
N ARG A 87 -9.88 4.42 0.57
CA ARG A 87 -10.43 4.04 -0.74
C ARG A 87 -9.25 3.77 -1.66
N ARG A 88 -9.11 2.56 -2.17
CA ARG A 88 -7.97 2.11 -2.95
C ARG A 88 -8.44 1.58 -4.30
N VAL A 89 -7.69 1.88 -5.34
CA VAL A 89 -7.78 1.22 -6.65
C VAL A 89 -6.38 0.80 -7.05
N ALA A 90 -6.22 -0.46 -7.46
CA ALA A 90 -4.99 -1.02 -7.98
C ALA A 90 -5.26 -1.71 -9.32
N ARG A 91 -4.29 -1.62 -10.26
CA ARG A 91 -4.35 -2.31 -11.55
C ARG A 91 -3.03 -2.99 -11.87
N LEU A 92 -3.11 -4.23 -12.31
CA LEU A 92 -2.02 -5.07 -12.75
C LEU A 92 -1.87 -5.01 -14.27
N PHE A 93 -0.63 -4.94 -14.73
CA PHE A 93 -0.24 -5.03 -16.14
C PHE A 93 0.79 -6.15 -16.25
N VAL A 94 0.47 -7.17 -17.03
CA VAL A 94 1.32 -8.35 -17.22
C VAL A 94 1.92 -8.27 -18.62
N GLU A 95 3.24 -8.16 -18.68
CA GLU A 95 4.02 -8.22 -19.92
C GLU A 95 4.94 -9.45 -19.89
N GLN A 96 5.62 -9.74 -21.01
CA GLN A 96 6.41 -10.96 -21.16
C GLN A 96 7.52 -11.11 -20.11
N ASP A 97 8.27 -10.04 -19.82
CA ASP A 97 9.43 -10.06 -18.92
C ASP A 97 9.26 -9.14 -17.71
N GLN A 98 8.08 -8.56 -17.53
CA GLN A 98 7.80 -7.69 -16.39
C GLN A 98 6.32 -7.68 -16.01
N VAL A 99 6.08 -7.47 -14.72
CA VAL A 99 4.74 -7.25 -14.18
C VAL A 99 4.74 -5.93 -13.45
N VAL A 100 3.83 -5.04 -13.83
CA VAL A 100 3.70 -3.71 -13.24
C VAL A 100 2.36 -3.61 -12.53
N CYS A 101 2.36 -3.20 -11.27
CA CYS A 101 1.13 -2.82 -10.58
C CYS A 101 1.17 -1.32 -10.30
N ILE A 102 0.07 -0.62 -10.57
CA ILE A 102 -0.10 0.78 -10.17
C ILE A 102 -1.29 0.89 -9.24
N TRP A 103 -1.22 1.79 -8.27
CA TRP A 103 -2.35 2.03 -7.37
C TRP A 103 -2.46 3.48 -6.94
N LYS A 104 -3.68 3.82 -6.53
CA LYS A 104 -4.02 5.05 -5.84
C LYS A 104 -4.81 4.71 -4.59
N THR A 105 -4.45 5.34 -3.48
CA THR A 105 -5.18 5.26 -2.21
C THR A 105 -5.52 6.66 -1.75
N HIS A 106 -6.80 6.90 -1.47
CA HIS A 106 -7.26 8.09 -0.78
C HIS A 106 -7.62 7.73 0.66
N THR A 107 -6.98 8.40 1.63
CA THR A 107 -7.20 8.18 3.06
C THR A 107 -7.86 9.42 3.65
N GLU A 108 -9.01 9.25 4.28
CA GLU A 108 -9.80 10.33 4.89
C GLU A 108 -9.84 10.15 6.41
N GLY A 109 -9.50 11.21 7.16
CA GLY A 109 -9.48 11.18 8.61
C GLY A 109 -10.86 11.34 9.24
N GLU A 110 -11.13 10.56 10.30
CA GLU A 110 -12.34 10.66 11.12
C GLU A 110 -12.01 11.18 12.53
N GLY A 111 -13.04 11.64 13.27
CA GLY A 111 -12.88 12.10 14.66
C GLY A 111 -11.89 13.25 14.79
N VAL A 112 -10.82 13.05 15.58
CA VAL A 112 -9.73 14.03 15.76
C VAL A 112 -8.95 14.31 14.46
N PHE A 113 -9.10 13.45 13.45
CA PHE A 113 -8.50 13.64 12.13
C PHE A 113 -9.45 14.26 11.09
N ARG A 114 -10.66 14.63 11.49
CA ARG A 114 -11.66 15.21 10.58
C ARG A 114 -11.09 16.45 9.86
N GLY A 115 -11.25 16.48 8.55
CA GLY A 115 -10.72 17.54 7.67
C GLY A 115 -9.30 17.26 7.14
N MET A 116 -8.57 16.31 7.75
CA MET A 116 -7.30 15.82 7.21
C MET A 116 -7.52 14.66 6.25
N HIS A 117 -6.72 14.62 5.19
CA HIS A 117 -6.73 13.52 4.24
C HIS A 117 -5.35 13.31 3.63
N SER A 118 -5.17 12.20 2.92
CA SER A 118 -3.93 11.89 2.22
C SER A 118 -4.23 11.25 0.88
N ASN A 119 -3.51 11.70 -0.14
CA ASN A 119 -3.47 11.06 -1.45
C ASN A 119 -2.17 10.28 -1.59
N GLN A 120 -2.29 8.98 -1.81
CA GLN A 120 -1.16 8.09 -2.08
C GLN A 120 -1.25 7.59 -3.51
N THR A 121 -0.13 7.63 -4.22
CA THR A 121 0.05 6.95 -5.51
C THR A 121 1.26 6.03 -5.38
N GLY A 122 1.18 4.83 -5.93
CA GLY A 122 2.33 3.96 -5.97
C GLY A 122 2.38 3.10 -7.22
N TRP A 123 3.56 2.57 -7.47
CA TRP A 123 3.78 1.55 -8.48
C TRP A 123 4.76 0.50 -7.96
N SER A 124 4.65 -0.70 -8.49
CA SER A 124 5.61 -1.78 -8.34
C SER A 124 5.95 -2.39 -9.69
N CYS A 125 7.16 -2.91 -9.81
CA CYS A 125 7.63 -3.63 -10.98
C CYS A 125 8.34 -4.89 -10.51
N LEU A 126 7.88 -6.05 -10.98
CA LEU A 126 8.53 -7.34 -10.80
C LEU A 126 9.20 -7.75 -12.12
N ARG A 127 10.45 -8.20 -12.03
CA ARG A 127 11.24 -8.69 -13.19
C ARG A 127 11.99 -9.96 -12.81
N PRO A 128 12.16 -10.92 -13.73
CA PRO A 128 12.99 -12.08 -13.46
C PRO A 128 14.44 -11.64 -13.27
N MET A 129 15.18 -12.32 -12.38
CA MET A 129 16.62 -12.07 -12.27
C MET A 129 17.36 -12.69 -13.46
N PRO A 130 18.46 -12.07 -13.95
CA PRO A 130 19.20 -12.56 -15.11
C PRO A 130 19.76 -13.98 -14.96
N ASP A 131 20.03 -14.41 -13.72
CA ASP A 131 20.52 -15.75 -13.38
C ASP A 131 19.40 -16.78 -13.19
N GLY A 132 18.14 -16.38 -13.33
CA GLY A 132 16.95 -17.22 -13.11
C GLY A 132 16.70 -17.61 -11.65
N ALA A 133 17.48 -17.11 -10.69
CA ALA A 133 17.41 -17.53 -9.29
C ALA A 133 16.21 -16.94 -8.51
N GLY A 134 15.41 -16.08 -9.14
CA GLY A 134 14.25 -15.47 -8.51
C GLY A 134 13.71 -14.27 -9.27
N THR A 135 13.03 -13.40 -8.53
CA THR A 135 12.38 -12.18 -9.05
C THR A 135 12.87 -10.97 -8.27
N VAL A 136 13.26 -9.91 -8.97
CA VAL A 136 13.54 -8.61 -8.37
C VAL A 136 12.28 -7.76 -8.37
N GLY A 137 11.94 -7.20 -7.20
CA GLY A 137 10.83 -6.27 -7.04
C GLY A 137 11.33 -4.87 -6.73
N GLU A 138 10.76 -3.88 -7.41
CA GLU A 138 10.93 -2.46 -7.11
C GLU A 138 9.57 -1.84 -6.82
N VAL A 139 9.51 -0.95 -5.82
CA VAL A 139 8.31 -0.26 -5.38
C VAL A 139 8.62 1.21 -5.15
N CYS A 140 7.69 2.07 -5.55
CA CYS A 140 7.71 3.49 -5.24
C CYS A 140 6.32 3.91 -4.75
N ILE A 141 6.27 4.51 -3.57
CA ILE A 141 5.05 5.09 -2.99
C ILE A 141 5.31 6.57 -2.77
N ARG A 142 4.35 7.39 -3.18
CA ARG A 142 4.31 8.82 -2.92
C ARG A 142 3.03 9.14 -2.18
N GLN A 143 3.17 9.77 -1.02
CA GLN A 143 2.06 10.10 -0.14
C GLN A 143 2.05 11.59 0.17
N ILE A 144 0.92 12.24 -0.12
CA ILE A 144 0.71 13.68 0.01
C ILE A 144 -0.42 13.90 1.02
N PRO A 145 -0.09 14.28 2.26
CA PRO A 145 -1.08 14.63 3.26
C PRO A 145 -1.54 16.08 3.11
N VAL A 146 -2.80 16.32 3.46
CA VAL A 146 -3.44 17.64 3.51
C VAL A 146 -4.01 17.80 4.92
N LEU A 147 -3.54 18.82 5.63
CA LEU A 147 -3.72 18.98 7.07
C LEU A 147 -4.63 20.17 7.45
N PHE A 148 -5.65 20.43 6.64
CA PHE A 148 -6.47 21.64 6.76
C PHE A 148 -6.98 21.85 8.20
N ASN A 149 -6.69 23.03 8.78
CA ASN A 149 -7.04 23.41 10.16
C ASN A 149 -6.59 22.44 11.27
N ALA A 150 -5.56 21.63 11.03
CA ALA A 150 -5.03 20.71 12.02
C ALA A 150 -4.17 21.44 13.07
N SER A 151 -4.34 21.08 14.34
CA SER A 151 -3.35 21.43 15.36
C SER A 151 -2.03 20.67 15.12
N PRO A 152 -0.87 21.17 15.54
CA PRO A 152 0.41 20.46 15.39
C PRO A 152 0.39 19.04 15.98
N SER A 153 -0.31 18.83 17.09
CA SER A 153 -0.45 17.51 17.71
C SER A 153 -1.29 16.54 16.87
N SER A 154 -2.43 17.00 16.34
CA SER A 154 -3.30 16.19 15.48
C SER A 154 -2.63 15.86 14.14
N ALA A 155 -1.92 16.82 13.54
CA ALA A 155 -1.11 16.61 12.34
C ALA A 155 -0.04 15.54 12.56
N ASN A 156 0.75 15.64 13.63
CA ASN A 156 1.79 14.65 13.95
C ASN A 156 1.20 13.26 14.24
N ALA A 157 0.04 13.19 14.90
CA ALA A 157 -0.66 11.92 15.09
C ALA A 157 -1.14 11.33 13.77
N PHE A 158 -1.67 12.15 12.86
CA PHE A 158 -2.10 11.72 11.53
C PHE A 158 -0.93 11.22 10.69
N TYR A 159 0.21 11.92 10.68
CA TYR A 159 1.44 11.47 10.01
C TYR A 159 1.90 10.09 10.50
N ARG A 160 1.95 9.89 11.82
CA ARG A 160 2.32 8.60 12.39
C ARG A 160 1.33 7.50 12.04
N PHE A 161 0.04 7.84 12.03
CA PHE A 161 -1.01 6.91 11.61
C PHE A 161 -0.80 6.46 10.16
N LEU A 162 -0.56 7.41 9.24
CA LEU A 162 -0.33 7.13 7.83
C LEU A 162 0.92 6.27 7.61
N GLN A 163 2.03 6.60 8.28
CA GLN A 163 3.27 5.82 8.20
C GLN A 163 3.07 4.39 8.70
N ALA A 164 2.37 4.22 9.82
CA ALA A 164 2.08 2.91 10.38
C ALA A 164 1.22 2.04 9.45
N ILE A 165 0.22 2.63 8.75
CA ILE A 165 -0.52 1.88 7.73
C ILE A 165 0.42 1.37 6.63
N VAL A 166 1.30 2.23 6.10
CA VAL A 166 2.21 1.85 5.01
C VAL A 166 3.15 0.72 5.44
N ASP A 167 3.69 0.81 6.65
CA ASP A 167 4.63 -0.20 7.17
C ASP A 167 3.93 -1.54 7.45
N GLU A 168 2.72 -1.52 8.02
CA GLU A 168 1.90 -2.72 8.26
C GLU A 168 1.43 -3.36 6.95
N ASP A 169 0.88 -2.58 6.03
CA ASP A 169 0.44 -3.05 4.71
C ASP A 169 1.58 -3.74 3.98
N LYS A 170 2.79 -3.15 4.04
CA LYS A 170 3.99 -3.72 3.45
C LYS A 170 4.39 -5.03 4.15
N TYR A 171 4.40 -5.06 5.48
CA TYR A 171 4.75 -6.25 6.23
C TYR A 171 3.80 -7.40 5.92
N GLU A 172 2.49 -7.14 5.94
CA GLU A 172 1.45 -8.12 5.61
C GLU A 172 1.55 -8.59 4.16
N MET A 173 1.79 -7.66 3.23
CA MET A 173 1.97 -8.00 1.82
C MET A 173 3.18 -8.91 1.61
N MET A 174 4.33 -8.58 2.19
CA MET A 174 5.51 -9.43 2.11
C MET A 174 5.28 -10.79 2.78
N THR A 175 4.57 -10.83 3.91
CA THR A 175 4.24 -12.07 4.61
C THR A 175 3.33 -12.96 3.76
N ALA A 176 2.29 -12.39 3.14
CA ALA A 176 1.41 -13.09 2.21
C ALA A 176 2.16 -13.66 0.99
N ILE A 177 3.13 -12.91 0.45
CA ILE A 177 3.97 -13.36 -0.66
C ILE A 177 4.84 -14.57 -0.26
N HIS A 178 5.39 -14.59 0.95
CA HIS A 178 6.23 -15.71 1.40
C HIS A 178 5.40 -16.95 1.73
N ASN A 179 4.25 -16.77 2.39
CA ASN A 179 3.39 -17.88 2.82
C ASN A 179 2.59 -18.49 1.66
N GLY A 180 2.32 -17.72 0.60
CA GLY A 180 1.46 -18.14 -0.51
C GLY A 180 -0.02 -18.22 -0.12
N PRO A 181 -0.93 -18.44 -1.08
CA PRO A 181 -2.32 -18.72 -0.77
C PRO A 181 -2.42 -20.05 0.01
N PRO A 182 -3.36 -20.17 0.96
CA PRO A 182 -3.61 -21.46 1.60
C PRO A 182 -3.97 -22.48 0.51
N GLU A 183 -3.30 -23.63 0.52
CA GLU A 183 -3.61 -24.74 -0.38
C GLU A 183 -5.12 -25.03 -0.27
N GLN A 184 -5.85 -24.91 -1.39
CA GLN A 184 -7.15 -25.54 -1.49
C GLN A 184 -6.90 -27.04 -1.42
N ARG A 185 -6.99 -27.62 -0.21
CA ARG A 185 -7.11 -29.06 -0.05
C ARG A 185 -8.38 -29.45 -0.78
N GLY A 186 -8.22 -30.02 -1.98
CA GLY A 186 -9.30 -30.54 -2.79
C GLY A 186 -10.15 -31.47 -1.94
N ALA A 187 -11.45 -31.21 -1.90
CA ALA A 187 -12.42 -32.19 -1.46
C ALA A 187 -12.35 -33.35 -2.46
N VAL A 188 -11.89 -34.51 -1.99
CA VAL A 188 -12.15 -35.82 -2.59
C VAL A 188 -13.38 -36.39 -1.92
#